data_AF-A0A444XRC3-F1
#
_entry.id   AF-A0A444XRC3-F1
#
_cell.length_a   1.000
_cell.length_b   1.000
_cell.length_c   1.000
_cell.angle_alpha   90.00
_cell.angle_beta   90.00
_cell.angle_gamma   90.00
#
_symmetry.space_group_name_H-M   'P 1'
#
loop_
_entity.id
_entity.type
_entity.pdbx_description
1 polymer ?
#
loop_
_entity_poly.entity_id
_entity_poly.type
_entity_poly.pdbx_seq_one_letter_code
_entity_poly.pdbx_strand_id
1 'polypeptide(L)' 'MRVTHCDRRASVFVVEELEPFEGWSQGSFRVRLSNGTCDCGLFQSLHYLCCHALAGCAAASIEWAPYVHPVYR' A
#
# COMPACT_ATOMS: atom_id res chain seq x y z
N MET A 1 4.76 10.94 0.19
CA MET A 1 5.29 9.55 0.29
C MET A 1 6.12 9.20 -0.94
N ARG A 2 7.08 8.27 -0.82
CA ARG A 2 7.95 7.77 -1.90
C ARG A 2 8.09 6.25 -1.79
N VAL A 3 7.98 5.53 -2.90
CA VAL A 3 8.27 4.08 -2.92
C VAL A 3 9.78 3.88 -2.99
N THR A 4 10.38 3.25 -1.98
CA THR A 4 11.83 3.01 -1.91
C THR A 4 12.25 1.59 -2.28
N HIS A 5 11.31 0.65 -2.20
CA HIS A 5 11.52 -0.72 -2.67
C HIS A 5 10.28 -1.23 -3.39
N CYS A 6 10.46 -1.91 -4.51
CA CYS A 6 9.40 -2.47 -5.33
C CYS A 6 9.80 -3.87 -5.81
N ASP A 7 9.15 -4.89 -5.27
CA ASP A 7 9.14 -6.23 -5.84
C ASP A 7 7.82 -6.45 -6.56
N ARG A 8 7.85 -6.17 -7.87
CA ARG A 8 6.68 -6.31 -8.74
C ARG A 8 6.18 -7.76 -8.83
N ARG A 9 7.07 -8.76 -8.74
CA ARG A 9 6.69 -10.17 -8.86
C ARG A 9 5.98 -10.66 -7.60
N ALA A 10 6.50 -10.31 -6.43
CA ALA A 10 5.87 -10.63 -5.16
C ALA A 10 4.68 -9.70 -4.82
N SER A 11 4.50 -8.60 -5.57
CA SER A 11 3.55 -7.54 -5.24
C SER A 11 3.79 -6.95 -3.85
N VAL A 12 5.06 -6.70 -3.53
CA VAL A 12 5.53 -6.18 -2.24
C VAL A 12 6.25 -4.85 -2.45
N PHE A 13 5.89 -3.85 -1.64
CA PHE A 13 6.44 -2.50 -1.71
C PHE A 13 6.90 -2.02 -0.34
N VAL A 14 7.87 -1.12 -0.31
CA VAL A 14 8.19 -0.30 0.86
C VAL A 14 7.97 1.15 0.48
N VAL A 15 7.18 1.85 1.28
CA VAL A 15 6.79 3.23 1.04
C VAL A 15 7.22 4.08 2.23
N GLU A 16 8.05 5.08 1.98
CA GLU A 16 8.45 6.08 2.97
C GLU A 16 7.48 7.25 2.97
N GLU A 17 7.00 7.63 4.14
CA GLU A 17 6.38 8.93 4.34
C GLU A 17 7.44 10.00 4.54
N LEU A 18 7.43 11.00 3.66
CA LEU A 18 8.41 12.10 3.70
C LEU A 18 7.99 13.19 4.68
N GLU A 19 6.68 13.35 4.90
CA GLU A 19 6.09 14.28 5.85
C GLU A 19 5.06 13.51 6.68
N PRO A 20 4.88 13.82 7.98
CA PRO A 20 3.81 13.25 8.78
C PRO A 20 2.45 13.52 8.11
N PHE A 21 1.74 12.46 7.71
CA PHE A 21 0.40 12.57 7.16
C PHE A 21 -0.61 11.99 8.16
N GLU A 22 -1.74 12.67 8.38
CA GLU A 22 -2.80 12.21 9.29
C GLU A 22 -2.34 11.78 10.71
N GLY A 23 -1.30 12.45 11.24
CA GLY A 23 -0.77 12.17 12.58
C GLY A 23 0.09 10.91 12.67
N TRP A 24 0.49 10.33 11.53
CA TRP A 24 1.41 9.21 11.49
C TRP A 24 2.84 9.72 11.62
N SER A 25 3.64 9.07 12.45
CA SER A 25 5.07 9.35 12.53
C SER A 25 5.74 9.00 11.21
N GLN A 26 6.67 9.86 10.78
CA GLN A 26 7.52 9.63 9.62
C GLN A 26 8.12 8.22 9.68
N GLY A 27 7.95 7.43 8.62
CA GLY A 27 8.28 6.01 8.67
C GLY A 27 8.19 5.30 7.33
N SER A 28 8.69 4.05 7.34
CA SER A 28 8.68 3.15 6.20
C SER A 28 7.62 2.08 6.41
N PHE A 29 6.70 1.97 5.46
CA PHE A 29 5.56 1.05 5.52
C PHE A 29 5.70 -0.02 4.46
N ARG A 30 5.68 -1.28 4.88
CA ARG A 30 5.64 -2.42 3.96
C ARG A 30 4.20 -2.67 3.53
N VAL A 31 4.02 -2.84 2.23
CA VAL A 31 2.76 -3.25 1.60
C VAL A 31 2.97 -4.65 1.01
N ARG A 32 2.00 -5.54 1.20
CA ARG A 32 1.91 -6.82 0.48
C ARG A 32 0.51 -6.91 -0.14
N LEU A 33 0.39 -6.58 -1.42
CA LEU A 33 -0.91 -6.50 -2.11
C LEU A 33 -1.62 -7.84 -2.14
N SER A 34 -0.91 -8.92 -2.47
CA SER A 34 -1.49 -10.27 -2.55
C SER A 34 -2.06 -10.77 -1.22
N ASN A 35 -1.55 -10.24 -0.09
CA ASN A 35 -2.04 -10.58 1.24
C ASN A 35 -3.07 -9.56 1.76
N GLY A 36 -3.33 -8.46 1.05
CA GLY A 36 -4.22 -7.40 1.52
C GLY A 36 -3.70 -6.69 2.77
N THR A 37 -2.38 -6.58 2.93
CA THR A 37 -1.76 -6.07 4.18
C THR A 37 -0.89 -4.85 3.93
N CYS A 38 -0.92 -3.91 4.87
CA CYS A 38 0.02 -2.82 4.99
C CYS A 38 0.39 -2.60 6.46
N ASP A 39 1.62 -2.21 6.75
CA ASP A 39 2.07 -1.92 8.12
C ASP A 39 1.26 -0.79 8.79
N CYS A 40 0.58 0.06 8.02
CA CYS A 40 -0.34 1.06 8.55
C CYS A 40 -1.67 0.50 9.07
N GLY A 41 -1.97 -0.78 8.84
CA GLY A 41 -3.16 -1.48 9.33
C GLY A 41 -4.48 -1.15 8.61
N LEU A 42 -4.55 -0.04 7.85
CA LEU A 42 -5.77 0.37 7.15
C LEU A 42 -6.21 -0.64 6.10
N PHE A 43 -5.26 -1.23 5.37
CA PHE A 43 -5.59 -2.17 4.30
C PHE A 43 -6.32 -3.42 4.86
N GLN A 44 -5.82 -3.94 5.97
CA GLN A 44 -6.41 -5.08 6.67
C GLN A 44 -7.77 -4.74 7.29
N SER A 45 -7.88 -3.53 7.86
CA SER A 45 -9.07 -3.13 8.63
C SER A 45 -10.25 -2.73 7.76
N LEU A 46 -9.98 -2.02 6.65
CA LEU A 46 -11.02 -1.51 5.75
C LEU A 46 -11.33 -2.49 4.62
N HIS A 47 -10.50 -3.52 4.43
CA HIS A 47 -10.53 -4.40 3.25
C HIS A 47 -10.47 -3.61 1.92
N TYR A 48 -9.80 -2.47 1.95
CA TYR A 48 -9.64 -1.53 0.83
C TYR A 48 -8.20 -1.02 0.78
N LEU A 49 -7.70 -0.64 -0.40
CA LEU A 49 -6.32 -0.17 -0.55
C LEU A 49 -6.07 1.12 0.23
N CYS A 50 -5.06 1.11 1.09
CA CYS A 50 -4.55 2.33 1.72
C CYS A 50 -3.74 3.17 0.71
N CYS A 51 -3.41 4.41 1.09
CA CYS A 51 -2.60 5.31 0.29
C CYS A 51 -1.22 4.70 -0.08
N HIS A 52 -0.57 3.98 0.84
CA HIS A 52 0.69 3.29 0.58
C HIS A 52 0.54 2.20 -0.49
N ALA A 53 -0.55 1.43 -0.42
CA ALA A 53 -0.80 0.37 -1.39
C ALA A 53 -1.09 0.95 -2.79
N LEU A 54 -1.86 2.03 -2.87
CA LEU A 54 -2.08 2.77 -4.12
C LEU A 54 -0.78 3.33 -4.70
N ALA A 55 0.10 3.88 -3.86
CA ALA A 55 1.42 4.35 -4.30
C ALA A 55 2.29 3.23 -4.84
N GLY A 56 2.28 2.05 -4.19
CA GLY A 56 2.96 0.85 -4.68
C GLY A 56 2.43 0.39 -6.04
N CYS A 57 1.11 0.30 -6.20
CA CYS A 57 0.46 -0.02 -7.48
C CYS A 57 0.86 0.95 -8.59
N ALA A 58 0.81 2.26 -8.32
CA ALA A 58 1.17 3.28 -9.29
C ALA A 58 2.64 3.19 -9.70
N ALA A 59 3.55 3.03 -8.73
CA ALA A 59 5.00 2.92 -8.98
C ALA A 59 5.36 1.67 -9.80
N ALA A 60 4.60 0.58 -9.64
CA ALA A 60 4.84 -0.68 -10.32
C ALA A 60 4.00 -0.88 -11.59
N SER A 61 3.13 0.08 -11.94
CA SER A 61 2.13 -0.07 -12.99
C SER A 61 1.37 -1.40 -12.88
N ILE A 62 0.87 -1.69 -11.68
CA ILE A 62 0.02 -2.84 -11.37
C ILE A 62 -1.42 -2.36 -11.24
N GLU A 63 -2.37 -3.11 -11.82
CA GLU A 63 -3.78 -2.86 -11.61
C GLU A 63 -4.15 -3.09 -10.14
N TRP A 64 -4.78 -2.08 -9.53
CA TRP A 64 -5.14 -2.12 -8.12
C TRP A 64 -6.49 -2.83 -7.88
N ALA A 65 -7.39 -2.79 -8.86
CA ALA A 65 -8.76 -3.28 -8.75
C ALA A 65 -8.88 -4.75 -8.27
N PRO A 66 -8.02 -5.69 -8.71
CA PRO A 66 -8.07 -7.07 -8.22
C PRO A 66 -7.87 -7.24 -6.71
N TYR A 67 -7.20 -6.28 -6.06
CA TYR A 67 -6.88 -6.34 -4.63
C TYR A 67 -7.92 -5.66 -3.72
N VAL A 68 -8.96 -5.07 -4.30
CA VAL A 68 -10.08 -4.50 -3.54
C VAL A 68 -11.14 -5.56 -3.28
N HIS A 69 -11.63 -5.59 -2.03
CA HIS A 69 -12.68 -6.51 -1.63
C HIS A 69 -13.94 -6.32 -2.48
N PRO A 70 -14.64 -7.40 -2.89
CA PRO A 70 -15.78 -7.32 -3.80
C PRO A 70 -16.92 -6.40 -3.37
N VAL A 71 -17.08 -6.15 -2.06
CA VAL A 71 -18.11 -5.24 -1.53
C VAL A 71 -17.94 -3.78 -2.00
N TYR A 72 -16.74 -3.41 -2.45
CA TYR A 72 -16.41 -2.06 -2.93
C TYR A 72 -16.25 -1.99 -4.46
N ARG A 73 -16.66 -3.04 -5.18
CA ARG A 73 -16.69 -3.07 -6.65
C ARG A 73 -18.10 -2.84 -7.15
#